data_AF-B9JVX2-F1
#
_entry.id   AF-B9JVX2-F1
#
_cell.length_a   1.000
_cell.length_b   1.000
_cell.length_c   1.000
_cell.angle_alpha   90.00
_cell.angle_beta   90.00
_cell.angle_gamma   90.00
#
_symmetry.space_group_name_H-M   'P 1'
#
loop_
_entity.id
_entity.type
_entity.pdbx_description
1 polymer ?
#
loop_
_entity_poly.entity_id
_entity_poly.type
_entity_poly.pdbx_seq_one_letter_code
_entity_poly.pdbx_strand_id
1 'polypeptide(L)'
;MTGLLPIVEQLCDCQTDAERADWLLRVPQGVIYRDHASICMVLRTAGFLAGVDYIDAEFAAINSTRSRQGCWRDSVLLTIGAARAAMLDVARKGGAA
;
A
#
# COMPACT_ATOMS: atom_id res chain seq x y z
N MET A 1 11.29 12.64 17.19
CA MET A 1 10.26 11.73 16.63
C MET A 1 9.03 12.55 16.25
N THR A 2 9.13 13.38 15.23
CA THR A 2 8.07 14.33 14.80
C THR A 2 7.59 14.00 13.38
N GLY A 3 7.30 12.72 13.16
CA GLY A 3 6.71 12.21 11.92
C GLY A 3 5.65 11.17 12.26
N LEU A 4 4.60 11.58 12.98
CA LEU A 4 3.38 10.78 13.09
C LEU A 4 2.83 10.62 11.66
N LEU A 5 3.14 9.47 11.05
CA LEU A 5 2.74 9.04 9.71
C LEU A 5 1.20 8.88 9.61
N PRO A 6 0.65 8.83 8.39
CA PRO A 6 -0.57 9.51 7.99
C PRO A 6 -1.85 8.82 8.46
N ILE A 7 -2.84 9.66 8.75
CA ILE A 7 -4.22 9.29 9.06
C ILE A 7 -4.96 8.91 7.75
N VAL A 8 -5.88 7.93 7.79
CA VAL A 8 -6.61 7.43 6.60
C VAL A 8 -7.38 8.55 5.89
N GLU A 9 -7.71 9.62 6.61
CA GLU A 9 -8.29 10.85 6.12
C GLU A 9 -7.45 11.48 4.99
N GLN A 10 -6.11 11.39 5.04
CA GLN A 10 -5.26 11.88 3.95
C GLN A 10 -5.42 11.06 2.67
N LEU A 11 -5.71 9.75 2.79
CA LEU A 11 -6.03 8.92 1.63
C LEU A 11 -7.39 9.32 1.05
N CYS A 12 -8.36 9.70 1.89
CA CYS A 12 -9.65 10.23 1.45
C CYS A 12 -9.49 11.56 0.70
N ASP A 13 -8.53 12.39 1.10
CA ASP A 13 -8.26 13.70 0.50
C ASP A 13 -7.54 13.60 -0.86
N CYS A 14 -6.95 12.44 -1.18
CA CYS A 14 -6.32 12.22 -2.49
C CYS A 14 -7.36 12.34 -3.61
N GLN A 15 -7.05 13.12 -4.63
CA GLN A 15 -7.89 13.36 -5.80
C GLN A 15 -7.56 12.37 -6.92
N THR A 16 -6.28 12.00 -7.06
CA THR A 16 -5.81 11.14 -8.15
C THR A 16 -5.28 9.79 -7.69
N ASP A 17 -5.28 8.82 -8.59
CA ASP A 17 -4.70 7.50 -8.31
C ASP A 17 -3.18 7.56 -8.10
N ALA A 18 -2.50 8.57 -8.65
CA ALA A 18 -1.09 8.80 -8.41
C ALA A 18 -0.82 9.28 -6.98
N GLU A 19 -1.65 10.19 -6.44
CA GLU A 19 -1.57 10.61 -5.03
C GLU A 19 -1.88 9.43 -4.10
N ARG A 20 -2.91 8.62 -4.42
CA ARG A 20 -3.24 7.40 -3.67
C ARG A 20 -2.08 6.41 -3.70
N ALA A 21 -1.44 6.19 -4.85
CA ALA A 21 -0.29 5.31 -4.98
C ALA A 21 0.92 5.82 -4.18
N ASP A 22 1.22 7.13 -4.20
CA ASP A 22 2.29 7.71 -3.39
C ASP A 22 2.00 7.54 -1.88
N TRP A 23 0.75 7.75 -1.45
CA TRP A 23 0.34 7.49 -0.07
C TRP A 23 0.53 6.02 0.32
N LEU A 24 0.07 5.09 -0.53
CA LEU A 24 0.19 3.63 -0.30
C LEU A 24 1.64 3.17 -0.24
N LEU A 25 2.56 3.82 -0.96
CA LEU A 25 3.99 3.51 -0.90
C LEU A 25 4.67 3.99 0.39
N ARG A 26 4.04 4.92 1.13
CA ARG A 26 4.61 5.58 2.33
C ARG A 26 3.93 5.18 3.63
N VAL A 27 2.72 4.63 3.59
CA VAL A 27 1.95 4.26 4.78
C VAL A 27 2.70 3.20 5.63
N PRO A 28 2.79 3.38 6.97
CA PRO A 28 3.41 2.39 7.85
C PRO A 28 2.65 1.07 7.88
N GLN A 29 3.38 -0.04 7.99
CA GLN A 29 2.79 -1.37 8.16
C GLN A 29 1.82 -1.46 9.35
N GLY A 30 2.07 -0.74 10.45
CA GLY A 30 1.15 -0.71 11.59
C GLY A 30 -0.22 -0.08 11.26
N VAL A 31 -0.24 0.92 10.37
CA VAL A 31 -1.48 1.54 9.87
C VAL A 31 -2.17 0.59 8.89
N ILE A 32 -1.41 -0.05 7.99
CA ILE A 32 -1.94 -1.09 7.10
C ILE A 32 -2.64 -2.19 7.92
N TYR A 33 -1.98 -2.69 8.97
CA TYR A 33 -2.52 -3.76 9.81
C TYR A 33 -3.80 -3.34 10.56
N ARG A 34 -3.81 -2.13 11.13
CA ARG A 34 -4.94 -1.63 11.92
C ARG A 34 -6.15 -1.25 11.05
N ASP A 35 -5.90 -0.55 9.95
CA ASP A 35 -6.94 0.16 9.19
C ASP A 35 -7.19 -0.46 7.81
N HIS A 36 -6.74 -1.70 7.59
CA HIS A 36 -6.82 -2.41 6.30
C HIS A 36 -8.20 -2.29 5.62
N ALA A 37 -9.28 -2.59 6.37
CA ALA A 37 -10.64 -2.55 5.85
C ALA A 37 -11.07 -1.14 5.42
N SER A 38 -10.69 -0.13 6.21
CA SER A 38 -10.97 1.28 5.90
C SER A 38 -10.21 1.73 4.66
N ILE A 39 -8.91 1.39 4.57
CA ILE A 39 -8.08 1.69 3.39
C ILE A 39 -8.69 1.05 2.14
N CYS A 40 -9.03 -0.24 2.20
CA CYS A 40 -9.67 -0.95 1.09
C CYS A 40 -10.99 -0.29 0.66
N MET A 41 -11.81 0.14 1.62
CA MET A 41 -13.08 0.79 1.34
C MET A 41 -12.88 2.12 0.59
N VAL A 42 -11.94 2.95 1.02
CA VAL A 42 -11.61 4.23 0.37
C VAL A 42 -11.14 3.99 -1.07
N LEU A 43 -10.22 3.04 -1.26
CA LEU A 43 -9.69 2.70 -2.59
C LEU A 43 -10.76 2.15 -3.54
N ARG A 44 -11.64 1.27 -3.04
CA ARG A 44 -12.78 0.74 -3.82
C ARG A 44 -13.77 1.84 -4.18
N THR A 45 -14.05 2.75 -3.26
CA THR A 45 -14.94 3.90 -3.50
C THR A 45 -14.39 4.82 -4.58
N ALA A 46 -13.06 5.02 -4.59
CA ALA A 46 -12.37 5.76 -5.64
C ALA A 46 -12.22 4.99 -6.97
N GLY A 47 -12.59 3.70 -7.01
CA GLY A 47 -12.40 2.84 -8.20
C GLY A 47 -10.95 2.40 -8.44
N PHE A 48 -10.03 2.68 -7.51
CA PHE A 48 -8.60 2.37 -7.66
C PHE A 48 -8.27 0.93 -7.23
N LEU A 49 -8.70 -0.04 -8.03
CA LEU A 49 -8.57 -1.47 -7.71
C LEU A 49 -7.12 -1.96 -7.62
N ALA A 50 -6.21 -1.41 -8.45
CA ALA A 50 -4.79 -1.76 -8.36
C ALA A 50 -4.18 -1.40 -6.99
N GLY A 51 -4.68 -0.34 -6.35
CA GLY A 51 -4.29 0.00 -4.97
C GLY A 51 -4.82 -1.00 -3.95
N VAL A 52 -6.00 -1.57 -4.19
CA VAL A 52 -6.59 -2.64 -3.34
C VAL A 52 -5.72 -3.89 -3.42
N ASP A 53 -5.35 -4.31 -4.63
CA ASP A 53 -4.48 -5.49 -4.82
C ASP A 53 -3.12 -5.30 -4.14
N TYR A 54 -2.57 -4.08 -4.19
CA TYR A 54 -1.33 -3.74 -3.50
C TYR A 54 -1.46 -3.81 -1.98
N ILE A 55 -2.50 -3.21 -1.39
CA ILE A 55 -2.67 -3.20 0.07
C ILE A 55 -2.97 -4.60 0.61
N ASP A 56 -3.76 -5.40 -0.11
CA ASP A 56 -4.02 -6.80 0.21
C ASP A 56 -2.71 -7.62 0.20
N ALA A 57 -1.82 -7.37 -0.76
CA ALA A 57 -0.52 -8.05 -0.84
C ALA A 57 0.41 -7.67 0.34
N GLU A 58 0.50 -6.38 0.70
CA GLU A 58 1.26 -5.93 1.87
C GLU A 58 0.68 -6.49 3.17
N PHE A 59 -0.65 -6.50 3.31
CA PHE A 59 -1.32 -7.06 4.49
C PHE A 59 -1.10 -8.57 4.62
N ALA A 60 -1.21 -9.31 3.51
CA ALA A 60 -0.89 -10.74 3.49
C ALA A 60 0.57 -11.01 3.86
N ALA A 61 1.50 -10.17 3.41
CA ALA A 61 2.91 -10.30 3.73
C ALA A 61 3.21 -10.07 5.22
N ILE A 62 2.61 -9.04 5.83
CA ILE A 62 2.70 -8.76 7.27
C ILE A 62 2.27 -9.99 8.08
N ASN A 63 1.22 -10.69 7.64
CA ASN A 63 0.66 -11.86 8.29
C ASN A 63 1.30 -13.20 7.86
N SER A 64 2.26 -13.17 6.92
CA SER A 64 2.85 -14.40 6.38
C SER A 64 3.78 -15.07 7.39
N THR A 65 3.75 -16.40 7.43
CA THR A 65 4.70 -17.17 8.25
C THR A 65 6.12 -16.97 7.73
N ARG A 66 6.98 -16.45 8.61
CA ARG A 66 8.40 -16.24 8.32
C ARG A 66 9.13 -17.57 8.14
N SER A 67 10.21 -17.52 7.35
CA SER A 67 11.15 -18.61 7.20
C SER A 67 11.87 -18.91 8.53
N ARG A 68 12.63 -20.01 8.57
CA ARG A 68 13.48 -20.36 9.70
C ARG A 68 14.45 -19.26 10.10
N GLN A 69 14.84 -18.40 9.16
CA GLN A 69 15.76 -17.28 9.40
C GLN A 69 15.04 -15.98 9.79
N GLY A 70 13.71 -16.01 9.92
CA GLY A 70 12.91 -14.82 10.24
C GLY A 70 12.61 -13.91 9.04
N CYS A 71 13.01 -14.28 7.83
CA CYS A 71 12.71 -13.53 6.60
C CYS A 71 11.36 -13.93 6.00
N TRP A 72 10.78 -13.08 5.16
CA TRP A 72 9.72 -13.51 4.24
C TRP A 72 10.23 -14.56 3.26
N ARG A 73 9.32 -15.40 2.75
CA ARG A 73 9.63 -16.38 1.71
C ARG A 73 9.78 -15.68 0.35
N ASP A 74 10.57 -16.26 -0.55
CA ASP A 74 10.84 -15.68 -1.88
C ASP A 74 9.56 -15.38 -2.67
N SER A 75 8.56 -16.25 -2.59
CA SER A 75 7.26 -16.02 -3.23
C SER A 75 6.57 -14.75 -2.72
N VAL A 76 6.65 -14.48 -1.41
CA VAL A 76 6.08 -13.27 -0.80
C VAL A 76 6.86 -12.03 -1.24
N LEU A 77 8.20 -12.11 -1.26
CA LEU A 77 9.06 -11.02 -1.73
C LEU A 77 8.80 -10.67 -3.19
N LEU A 78 8.65 -11.68 -4.06
CA LEU A 78 8.33 -11.49 -5.47
C LEU A 78 6.97 -10.82 -5.67
N THR A 79 5.93 -11.29 -4.97
CA THR A 79 4.58 -10.72 -5.06
C THR A 79 4.57 -9.24 -4.64
N ILE A 80 5.16 -8.90 -3.49
CA ILE A 80 5.23 -7.51 -3.02
C ILE A 80 6.08 -6.67 -3.98
N GLY A 81 7.21 -7.20 -4.45
CA GLY A 81 8.07 -6.50 -5.39
C GLY A 81 7.34 -6.11 -6.67
N ALA A 82 6.57 -7.03 -7.24
CA ALA A 82 5.74 -6.77 -8.42
C ALA A 82 4.64 -5.74 -8.14
N ALA A 83 3.90 -5.89 -7.03
CA ALA A 83 2.85 -4.95 -6.65
C ALA A 83 3.40 -3.53 -6.40
N ARG A 84 4.54 -3.44 -5.72
CA ARG A 84 5.23 -2.16 -5.46
C ARG A 84 5.73 -1.51 -6.75
N ALA A 85 6.24 -2.29 -7.70
CA ALA A 85 6.65 -1.78 -9.00
C ALA A 85 5.46 -1.18 -9.76
N ALA A 86 4.29 -1.83 -9.70
CA ALA A 86 3.06 -1.30 -10.31
C ALA A 86 2.63 0.02 -9.65
N MET A 87 2.66 0.13 -8.32
CA MET A 87 2.34 1.39 -7.61
C MET A 87 3.32 2.51 -7.95
N LEU A 88 4.62 2.22 -8.06
CA LEU A 88 5.63 3.20 -8.46
C LEU A 88 5.38 3.73 -9.88
N ASP A 89 4.89 2.89 -10.79
CA ASP A 89 4.52 3.31 -12.14
C ASP A 89 3.29 4.21 -12.15
N VAL A 90 2.25 3.88 -11.37
CA VAL A 90 1.05 4.73 -11.20
C VAL A 90 1.42 6.09 -10.60
N ALA A 91 2.18 6.09 -9.51
CA ALA A 91 2.64 7.31 -8.85
C ALA A 91 3.45 8.21 -9.81
N ARG A 92 4.31 7.62 -10.65
CA ARG A 92 5.10 8.38 -11.63
C ARG A 92 4.24 8.98 -12.75
N LYS A 93 3.24 8.25 -13.25
CA LYS A 93 2.39 8.69 -14.37
C LYS A 93 1.54 9.92 -14.06
N GLY A 94 1.18 10.14 -12.79
CA GLY A 94 0.50 11.39 -12.37
C GLY A 94 1.44 12.55 -12.02
N GLY A 95 2.76 12.33 -12.05
CA GLY A 95 3.77 13.37 -11.81
C GLY A 95 4.23 14.13 -13.07
N ALA A 96 3.56 13.92 -14.21
CA ALA A 96 3.79 14.69 -15.41
C ALA A 96 3.00 16.02 -15.32
N ALA A 97 3.67 17.06 -14.82
CA ALA A 97 3.32 18.46 -15.03
C ALA A 97 4.24 19.05 -16.11
#